data_AF-L8AYA5-F1
#
_entry.id   AF-L8AYA5-F1
#
_cell.length_a   1.000
_cell.length_b   1.000
_cell.length_c   1.000
_cell.angle_alpha   90.00
_cell.angle_beta   90.00
_cell.angle_gamma   90.00
#
_symmetry.space_group_name_H-M   'P 1'
#
loop_
_entity.id
_entity.type
_entity.pdbx_description
1 polymer ?
#
loop_
_entity_poly.entity_id
_entity_poly.type
_entity_poly.pdbx_seq_one_letter_code
_entity_poly.pdbx_strand_id
1 'polypeptide(L)'
;QLPSGSELSLYDIAPVTPGVAVDLSHIPTDVKIKGFSGEDATPALEGADIVLMSAGVARKPGMDRSDLFNVNAGIVRNLVSQIARACPNACIGIITNPVNTTVAIAAEVLEQAGVYNKDKLFGVTTLDIIRSSTFVAELKGKQPQAIDVPVIGGHSGVTILPLLSRIPGVSFTEQEVADLTKRIQNA
;
A
#
# COMPACT_ATOMS: atom_id res chain seq x y z
N GLN A 1 11.06 1.46 -11.30
CA GLN A 1 12.41 1.37 -10.71
C GLN A 1 12.68 2.66 -9.95
N LEU A 2 13.41 2.61 -8.83
CA LEU A 2 13.88 3.82 -8.16
C LEU A 2 14.90 4.55 -9.07
N PRO A 3 14.93 5.90 -9.09
CA PRO A 3 15.93 6.65 -9.84
C PRO A 3 17.37 6.37 -9.37
N SER A 4 18.35 6.48 -10.27
CA SER A 4 19.77 6.48 -9.92
C SER A 4 20.10 7.54 -8.86
N GLY A 5 20.95 7.18 -7.89
CA GLY A 5 21.30 8.00 -6.74
C GLY A 5 20.32 7.91 -5.55
N SER A 6 19.26 7.11 -5.66
CA SER A 6 18.31 6.90 -4.54
C SER A 6 18.90 6.01 -3.44
N GLU A 7 18.42 6.18 -2.22
CA GLU A 7 18.65 5.25 -1.10
C GLU A 7 17.38 4.46 -0.78
N LEU A 8 17.54 3.18 -0.42
CA LEU A 8 16.45 2.28 -0.01
C LEU A 8 16.81 1.61 1.32
N SER A 9 16.02 1.89 2.36
CA SER A 9 16.12 1.21 3.65
C SER A 9 15.00 0.18 3.78
N LEU A 10 15.34 -1.05 4.13
CA LEU A 10 14.39 -2.12 4.46
C LEU A 10 14.36 -2.32 5.97
N TYR A 11 13.16 -2.47 6.53
CA TYR A 11 12.97 -2.74 7.95
C TYR A 11 11.86 -3.78 8.16
N ASP A 12 12.11 -4.72 9.06
CA ASP A 12 11.12 -5.64 9.62
C ASP A 12 11.62 -6.15 10.97
N ILE A 13 10.72 -6.62 11.85
CA ILE A 13 11.12 -7.30 13.08
C ILE A 13 11.91 -8.59 12.82
N ALA A 14 11.73 -9.19 11.65
CA ALA A 14 12.36 -10.45 11.30
C ALA A 14 13.89 -10.32 11.16
N PRO A 15 14.68 -11.23 11.78
CA PRO A 15 16.14 -11.18 11.72
C PRO A 15 16.71 -11.44 10.32
N VAL A 16 15.88 -11.85 9.36
CA VAL A 16 16.29 -12.10 7.96
C VAL A 16 16.44 -10.81 7.15
N THR A 17 15.86 -9.68 7.60
CA THR A 17 15.75 -8.44 6.81
C THR A 17 17.09 -7.86 6.35
N PRO A 18 18.16 -7.84 7.18
CA PRO A 18 19.49 -7.45 6.70
C PRO A 18 19.97 -8.31 5.53
N GLY A 19 19.69 -9.62 5.56
CA GLY A 19 20.02 -10.54 4.49
C GLY A 19 19.24 -10.27 3.19
N VAL A 20 17.96 -9.89 3.29
CA VAL A 20 17.14 -9.51 2.12
C VAL A 20 17.73 -8.28 1.43
N ALA A 21 18.21 -7.29 2.20
CA ALA A 21 18.87 -6.13 1.62
C ALA A 21 20.21 -6.49 0.95
N VAL A 22 20.98 -7.41 1.53
CA VAL A 22 22.21 -7.93 0.90
C VAL A 22 21.90 -8.61 -0.43
N ASP A 23 20.85 -9.44 -0.49
CA ASP A 23 20.45 -10.10 -1.72
C ASP A 23 20.10 -9.09 -2.83
N LEU A 24 19.27 -8.10 -2.51
CA LEU A 24 18.90 -7.03 -3.43
C LEU A 24 20.10 -6.13 -3.82
N SER A 25 21.11 -6.01 -2.97
CA SER A 25 22.31 -5.20 -3.26
C SER A 25 23.16 -5.76 -4.40
N HIS A 26 22.96 -7.04 -4.79
CA HIS A 26 23.63 -7.64 -5.94
C HIS A 26 23.02 -7.26 -7.28
N ILE A 27 21.86 -6.60 -7.30
CA ILE A 27 21.25 -6.08 -8.53
C ILE A 27 22.07 -4.86 -8.97
N PRO A 28 22.62 -4.82 -10.21
CA PRO A 28 23.54 -3.77 -10.65
C PRO A 28 22.80 -2.47 -11.03
N THR A 29 22.20 -1.82 -10.04
CA THR A 29 21.58 -0.49 -10.15
C THR A 29 22.25 0.50 -9.23
N ASP A 30 22.22 1.77 -9.59
CA ASP A 30 22.72 2.88 -8.78
C ASP A 30 21.73 3.27 -7.67
N VAL A 31 21.35 2.29 -6.85
CA VAL A 31 20.44 2.46 -5.70
C VAL A 31 21.11 1.80 -4.50
N LYS A 32 21.45 2.60 -3.50
CA LYS A 32 22.10 2.11 -2.29
C LYS A 32 21.04 1.49 -1.37
N ILE A 33 21.23 0.25 -0.96
CA ILE A 33 20.28 -0.46 -0.12
C ILE A 33 20.88 -0.89 1.22
N LYS A 34 20.10 -0.80 2.30
CA LYS A 34 20.47 -1.30 3.63
C LYS A 34 19.27 -1.93 4.34
N GLY A 35 19.49 -3.00 5.07
CA GLY A 35 18.45 -3.71 5.82
C GLY A 35 18.66 -3.58 7.33
N PHE A 36 17.55 -3.45 8.05
CA PHE A 36 17.48 -3.27 9.49
C PHE A 36 16.47 -4.26 10.08
N SER A 37 16.75 -4.75 11.29
CA SER A 37 15.84 -5.63 12.01
C SER A 37 15.74 -5.29 13.49
N GLY A 38 14.69 -5.76 14.13
CA GLY A 38 14.42 -5.54 15.55
C GLY A 38 13.15 -4.72 15.75
N GLU A 39 12.95 -4.20 16.96
CA GLU A 39 11.74 -3.42 17.30
C GLU A 39 11.88 -1.92 16.97
N ASP A 40 13.10 -1.44 16.77
CA ASP A 40 13.41 -0.05 16.47
C ASP A 40 13.62 0.16 14.96
N ALA A 41 12.66 0.82 14.33
CA ALA A 41 12.68 1.20 12.93
C ALA A 41 13.45 2.51 12.70
N THR A 42 13.78 3.26 13.75
CA THR A 42 14.41 4.60 13.66
C THR A 42 15.63 4.61 12.72
N PRO A 43 16.58 3.65 12.79
CA PRO A 43 17.74 3.67 11.91
C PRO A 43 17.43 3.52 10.41
N ALA A 44 16.27 2.93 10.06
CA ALA A 44 15.81 2.81 8.68
C ALA A 44 15.04 4.06 8.21
N LEU A 45 14.53 4.86 9.15
CA LEU A 45 13.66 6.01 8.91
C LEU A 45 14.43 7.33 8.84
N GLU A 46 15.66 7.39 9.32
CA GLU A 46 16.50 8.58 9.30
C GLU A 46 16.65 9.12 7.87
N GLY A 47 16.20 10.37 7.65
CA GLY A 47 16.29 11.05 6.36
C GLY A 47 15.34 10.52 5.28
N ALA A 48 14.38 9.66 5.61
CA ALA A 48 13.45 9.13 4.63
C ALA A 48 12.48 10.21 4.08
N ASP A 49 12.39 10.31 2.76
CA ASP A 49 11.42 11.17 2.06
C ASP A 49 10.07 10.47 1.83
N ILE A 50 10.09 9.15 1.69
CA ILE A 50 8.92 8.30 1.44
C ILE A 50 9.01 7.06 2.33
N VAL A 51 7.93 6.75 3.05
CA VAL A 51 7.80 5.54 3.87
C VAL A 51 6.63 4.71 3.37
N LEU A 52 6.90 3.50 2.89
CA LEU A 52 5.88 2.54 2.46
C LEU A 52 5.69 1.46 3.53
N MET A 53 4.50 1.41 4.11
CA MET A 53 4.16 0.49 5.20
C MET A 53 3.37 -0.71 4.69
N SER A 54 4.08 -1.80 4.40
CA SER A 54 3.49 -3.13 4.11
C SER A 54 3.53 -4.09 5.29
N ALA A 55 4.01 -3.64 6.47
CA ALA A 55 4.11 -4.44 7.67
C ALA A 55 2.72 -4.85 8.18
N GLY A 56 2.55 -6.12 8.47
CA GLY A 56 1.28 -6.65 8.94
C GLY A 56 1.25 -8.16 8.86
N VAL A 57 0.20 -8.74 9.43
CA VAL A 57 -0.04 -10.17 9.37
C VAL A 57 -1.12 -10.42 8.31
N ALA A 58 -0.91 -11.45 7.49
CA ALA A 58 -1.97 -11.96 6.62
C ALA A 58 -2.92 -12.84 7.42
N ARG A 59 -4.19 -12.91 7.01
CA ARG A 59 -5.18 -13.75 7.69
C ARG A 59 -4.70 -15.21 7.73
N LYS A 60 -4.63 -15.79 8.93
CA LYS A 60 -4.31 -17.21 9.13
C LYS A 60 -5.60 -18.03 9.34
N PRO A 61 -5.62 -19.33 8.99
CA PRO A 61 -6.73 -20.22 9.35
C PRO A 61 -7.02 -20.13 10.86
N GLY A 62 -8.28 -19.96 11.24
CA GLY A 62 -8.70 -19.81 12.64
C GLY A 62 -8.61 -18.39 13.22
N MET A 63 -8.15 -17.39 12.45
CA MET A 63 -8.14 -15.99 12.88
C MET A 63 -9.42 -15.27 12.44
N ASP A 64 -10.09 -14.63 13.42
CA ASP A 64 -11.24 -13.78 13.17
C ASP A 64 -10.84 -12.45 12.52
N ARG A 65 -11.79 -11.81 11.84
CA ARG A 65 -11.54 -10.50 11.20
C ARG A 65 -11.15 -9.43 12.22
N SER A 66 -11.76 -9.47 13.40
CA SER A 66 -11.44 -8.55 14.51
C SER A 66 -10.02 -8.73 15.02
N ASP A 67 -9.53 -9.97 15.11
CA ASP A 67 -8.18 -10.26 15.60
C ASP A 67 -7.13 -9.72 14.63
N LEU A 68 -7.32 -10.00 13.34
CA LEU A 68 -6.47 -9.48 12.28
C LEU A 68 -6.42 -7.95 12.30
N PHE A 69 -7.59 -7.32 12.46
CA PHE A 69 -7.69 -5.88 12.59
C PHE A 69 -6.90 -5.36 13.78
N ASN A 70 -7.10 -5.93 14.97
CA ASN A 70 -6.42 -5.48 16.20
C ASN A 70 -4.89 -5.62 16.10
N VAL A 71 -4.40 -6.73 15.53
CA VAL A 71 -2.98 -6.96 15.30
C VAL A 71 -2.39 -5.89 14.37
N ASN A 72 -3.01 -5.70 13.19
CA ASN A 72 -2.49 -4.75 12.21
C ASN A 72 -2.65 -3.29 12.68
N ALA A 73 -3.72 -2.97 13.42
CA ALA A 73 -3.90 -1.67 14.05
C ALA A 73 -2.78 -1.35 15.05
N GLY A 74 -2.37 -2.34 15.86
CA GLY A 74 -1.24 -2.20 16.79
C GLY A 74 0.09 -1.96 16.07
N ILE A 75 0.36 -2.73 15.02
CA ILE A 75 1.57 -2.58 14.19
C ILE A 75 1.62 -1.20 13.54
N VAL A 76 0.53 -0.76 12.90
CA VAL A 76 0.45 0.55 12.25
C VAL A 76 0.64 1.66 13.27
N ARG A 77 -0.03 1.60 14.43
CA ARG A 77 0.13 2.60 15.49
C ARG A 77 1.58 2.71 15.97
N ASN A 78 2.23 1.58 16.20
CA ASN A 78 3.62 1.54 16.65
C ASN A 78 4.55 2.19 15.61
N LEU A 79 4.50 1.71 14.36
CA LEU A 79 5.40 2.19 13.31
C LEU A 79 5.16 3.65 12.94
N VAL A 80 3.90 4.10 12.86
CA VAL A 80 3.58 5.51 12.61
C VAL A 80 4.08 6.41 13.74
N SER A 81 4.07 5.92 14.99
CA SER A 81 4.67 6.66 16.11
C SER A 81 6.19 6.83 15.98
N GLN A 82 6.88 5.85 15.39
CA GLN A 82 8.31 5.96 15.09
C GLN A 82 8.56 6.92 13.92
N ILE A 83 7.76 6.84 12.85
CA ILE A 83 7.80 7.76 11.71
C ILE A 83 7.60 9.21 12.15
N ALA A 84 6.61 9.47 13.01
CA ALA A 84 6.32 10.79 13.54
C ALA A 84 7.51 11.43 14.27
N ARG A 85 8.41 10.62 14.84
CA ARG A 85 9.62 11.08 15.54
C ARG A 85 10.83 11.20 14.61
N ALA A 86 11.03 10.21 13.74
CA ALA A 86 12.24 10.08 12.94
C ALA A 86 12.21 10.87 11.62
N CYS A 87 11.06 10.90 10.94
CA CYS A 87 10.89 11.54 9.63
C CYS A 87 9.47 12.13 9.46
N PRO A 88 9.03 13.08 10.31
CA PRO A 88 7.66 13.63 10.28
C PRO A 88 7.27 14.31 8.95
N ASN A 89 8.26 14.65 8.11
CA ASN A 89 8.05 15.28 6.82
C ASN A 89 7.97 14.29 5.65
N ALA A 90 8.10 12.98 5.87
CA ALA A 90 8.01 11.98 4.82
C ALA A 90 6.58 11.86 4.26
N CYS A 91 6.45 11.45 3.00
CA CYS A 91 5.20 10.92 2.46
C CYS A 91 5.00 9.47 2.94
N ILE A 92 3.87 9.18 3.55
CA ILE A 92 3.55 7.89 4.18
C ILE A 92 2.49 7.16 3.34
N GLY A 93 2.85 6.01 2.78
CA GLY A 93 1.95 5.12 2.05
C GLY A 93 1.58 3.89 2.87
N ILE A 94 0.32 3.78 3.28
CA ILE A 94 -0.20 2.63 4.03
C ILE A 94 -0.68 1.54 3.06
N ILE A 95 0.03 0.42 3.05
CA ILE A 95 -0.34 -0.80 2.30
C ILE A 95 -1.01 -1.83 3.24
N THR A 96 -0.69 -1.77 4.55
CA THR A 96 -1.24 -2.65 5.56
C THR A 96 -2.77 -2.63 5.59
N ASN A 97 -3.37 -3.80 5.37
CA ASN A 97 -4.81 -3.98 5.42
C ASN A 97 -5.35 -4.06 6.87
N PRO A 98 -6.60 -3.61 7.12
CA PRO A 98 -7.53 -3.00 6.16
C PRO A 98 -7.24 -1.51 5.93
N VAL A 99 -6.89 -1.13 4.69
CA VAL A 99 -6.46 0.25 4.35
C VAL A 99 -7.49 1.32 4.76
N ASN A 100 -8.79 1.00 4.60
CA ASN A 100 -9.89 1.89 4.99
C ASN A 100 -9.83 2.35 6.46
N THR A 101 -9.22 1.55 7.35
CA THR A 101 -9.12 1.85 8.78
C THR A 101 -7.70 2.18 9.21
N THR A 102 -6.69 1.53 8.64
CA THR A 102 -5.28 1.76 9.01
C THR A 102 -4.81 3.17 8.63
N VAL A 103 -5.33 3.76 7.55
CA VAL A 103 -5.07 5.17 7.21
C VAL A 103 -5.61 6.12 8.29
N ALA A 104 -6.83 5.89 8.78
CA ALA A 104 -7.42 6.70 9.84
C ALA A 104 -6.62 6.57 11.15
N ILE A 105 -6.18 5.35 11.50
CA ILE A 105 -5.31 5.13 12.66
C ILE A 105 -3.99 5.90 12.51
N ALA A 106 -3.38 5.86 11.33
CA ALA A 106 -2.14 6.60 11.07
C ALA A 106 -2.34 8.12 11.20
N ALA A 107 -3.45 8.66 10.67
CA ALA A 107 -3.80 10.07 10.79
C ALA A 107 -3.90 10.50 12.26
N GLU A 108 -4.66 9.77 13.08
CA GLU A 108 -4.83 10.05 14.51
C GLU A 108 -3.50 10.03 15.29
N VAL A 109 -2.62 9.08 14.98
CA VAL A 109 -1.29 9.01 15.62
C VAL A 109 -0.44 10.24 15.25
N LEU A 110 -0.47 10.65 13.99
CA LEU A 110 0.25 11.84 13.53
C LEU A 110 -0.35 13.14 14.11
N GLU A 111 -1.68 13.20 14.27
CA GLU A 111 -2.37 14.34 14.89
C GLU A 111 -2.01 14.47 16.36
N GLN A 112 -2.02 13.36 17.10
CA GLN A 112 -1.59 13.31 18.50
C GLN A 112 -0.12 13.70 18.68
N ALA A 113 0.73 13.37 17.69
CA ALA A 113 2.12 13.79 17.66
C ALA A 113 2.33 15.24 17.18
N GLY A 114 1.28 15.94 16.72
CA GLY A 114 1.34 17.31 16.26
C GLY A 114 2.04 17.52 14.90
N VAL A 115 2.18 16.46 14.10
CA VAL A 115 2.93 16.46 12.82
C VAL A 115 2.08 16.04 11.62
N TYR A 116 0.77 15.89 11.80
CA TYR A 116 -0.11 15.44 10.73
C TYR A 116 -0.15 16.43 9.56
N ASN A 117 0.10 15.89 8.37
CA ASN A 117 -0.12 16.56 7.10
C ASN A 117 -0.93 15.64 6.19
N LYS A 118 -2.20 16.01 5.94
CA LYS A 118 -3.13 15.25 5.10
C LYS A 118 -2.64 15.06 3.66
N ASP A 119 -1.79 15.96 3.14
CA ASP A 119 -1.24 15.88 1.78
C ASP A 119 -0.01 14.95 1.72
N LYS A 120 0.36 14.31 2.84
CA LYS A 120 1.48 13.38 2.94
C LYS A 120 1.09 11.99 3.44
N LEU A 121 -0.19 11.74 3.75
CA LEU A 121 -0.67 10.42 4.18
C LEU A 121 -1.63 9.83 3.16
N PHE A 122 -1.33 8.63 2.66
CA PHE A 122 -2.13 7.98 1.63
C PHE A 122 -2.32 6.49 1.91
N GLY A 123 -3.52 5.98 1.62
CA GLY A 123 -3.76 4.54 1.49
C GLY A 123 -3.41 4.06 0.09
N VAL A 124 -2.61 3.00 -0.03
CA VAL A 124 -2.22 2.45 -1.34
C VAL A 124 -3.31 1.53 -1.85
N THR A 125 -4.12 2.02 -2.80
CA THR A 125 -5.24 1.28 -3.43
C THR A 125 -4.95 0.87 -4.88
N THR A 126 -3.73 1.10 -5.36
CA THR A 126 -3.31 0.87 -6.76
C THR A 126 -3.58 -0.55 -7.27
N LEU A 127 -3.63 -1.54 -6.37
CA LEU A 127 -3.99 -2.92 -6.73
C LEU A 127 -5.38 -3.02 -7.39
N ASP A 128 -6.35 -2.22 -6.95
CA ASP A 128 -7.70 -2.24 -7.50
C ASP A 128 -7.72 -1.65 -8.93
N ILE A 129 -6.88 -0.64 -9.18
CA ILE A 129 -6.71 -0.02 -10.51
C ILE A 129 -6.11 -1.02 -11.49
N ILE A 130 -5.03 -1.72 -11.12
CA ILE A 130 -4.39 -2.70 -12.01
C ILE A 130 -5.27 -3.93 -12.26
N ARG A 131 -6.05 -4.38 -11.26
CA ARG A 131 -7.06 -5.44 -11.41
C ARG A 131 -8.17 -5.02 -12.37
N SER A 132 -8.71 -3.82 -12.17
CA SER A 132 -9.76 -3.26 -13.04
C SER A 132 -9.29 -3.15 -14.49
N SER A 133 -8.09 -2.62 -14.70
CA SER A 133 -7.48 -2.48 -16.03
C SER A 133 -7.25 -3.83 -16.70
N THR A 134 -6.79 -4.83 -15.94
CA THR A 134 -6.60 -6.21 -16.43
C THR A 134 -7.93 -6.84 -16.86
N PHE A 135 -8.97 -6.78 -16.02
CA PHE A 135 -10.25 -7.43 -16.31
C PHE A 135 -11.02 -6.74 -17.44
N VAL A 136 -10.96 -5.41 -17.52
CA VAL A 136 -11.54 -4.67 -18.64
C VAL A 136 -10.82 -5.00 -19.95
N ALA A 137 -9.49 -5.03 -19.93
CA ALA A 137 -8.69 -5.36 -21.10
C ALA A 137 -8.97 -6.77 -21.61
N GLU A 138 -9.05 -7.75 -20.71
CA GLU A 138 -9.45 -9.13 -21.00
C GLU A 138 -10.84 -9.18 -21.66
N LEU A 139 -11.86 -8.54 -21.05
CA LEU A 139 -13.22 -8.55 -21.57
C LEU A 139 -13.34 -7.91 -22.96
N LYS A 140 -12.56 -6.83 -23.21
CA LYS A 140 -12.68 -6.02 -24.43
C LYS A 140 -11.62 -6.35 -25.48
N GLY A 141 -10.80 -7.38 -25.27
CA GLY A 141 -9.74 -7.77 -26.19
C GLY A 141 -8.68 -6.68 -26.41
N LYS A 142 -8.40 -5.88 -25.37
CA LYS A 142 -7.40 -4.80 -25.41
C LYS A 142 -6.15 -5.21 -24.64
N GLN A 143 -5.07 -4.45 -24.82
CA GLN A 143 -3.87 -4.61 -23.98
C GLN A 143 -4.10 -3.97 -22.61
N PRO A 144 -3.78 -4.64 -21.48
CA PRO A 144 -3.94 -4.08 -20.14
C PRO A 144 -3.25 -2.73 -19.94
N GLN A 145 -2.10 -2.51 -20.57
CA GLN A 145 -1.33 -1.28 -20.49
C GLN A 145 -2.01 -0.09 -21.21
N ALA A 146 -2.96 -0.37 -22.11
CA ALA A 146 -3.70 0.64 -22.86
C ALA A 146 -5.05 1.00 -22.20
N ILE A 147 -5.37 0.37 -21.07
CA ILE A 147 -6.60 0.63 -20.31
C ILE A 147 -6.21 1.26 -18.98
N ASP A 148 -6.77 2.43 -18.71
CA ASP A 148 -6.73 3.07 -17.41
C ASP A 148 -8.16 3.14 -16.87
N VAL A 149 -8.40 2.48 -15.74
CA VAL A 149 -9.70 2.47 -15.07
C VAL A 149 -9.59 3.25 -13.77
N PRO A 150 -10.21 4.44 -13.67
CA PRO A 150 -10.28 5.15 -12.40
C PRO A 150 -11.05 4.32 -11.38
N VAL A 151 -10.49 4.13 -10.19
CA VAL A 151 -11.15 3.45 -9.07
C VAL A 151 -11.22 4.42 -7.89
N ILE A 152 -12.40 4.55 -7.29
CA ILE A 152 -12.65 5.44 -6.15
C ILE A 152 -13.29 4.68 -4.97
N GLY A 153 -13.47 5.37 -3.85
CA GLY A 153 -14.08 4.83 -2.64
C GLY A 153 -13.04 4.34 -1.65
N GLY A 154 -13.07 3.06 -1.31
CA GLY A 154 -12.12 2.40 -0.42
C GLY A 154 -11.40 1.22 -1.07
N HIS A 155 -10.78 0.38 -0.25
CA HIS A 155 -9.93 -0.75 -0.65
C HIS A 155 -10.44 -2.10 -0.11
N SER A 156 -11.75 -2.23 0.11
CA SER A 156 -12.34 -3.47 0.63
C SER A 156 -13.76 -3.70 0.12
N GLY A 157 -13.96 -4.78 -0.63
CA GLY A 157 -15.27 -5.25 -1.06
C GLY A 157 -16.09 -4.15 -1.72
N VAL A 158 -17.31 -3.94 -1.22
CA VAL A 158 -18.28 -2.96 -1.75
C VAL A 158 -17.80 -1.51 -1.74
N THR A 159 -16.72 -1.18 -1.01
CA THR A 159 -16.15 0.17 -1.01
C THR A 159 -15.34 0.46 -2.27
N ILE A 160 -14.92 -0.57 -3.03
CA ILE A 160 -14.15 -0.42 -4.26
C ILE A 160 -15.11 -0.11 -5.41
N LEU A 161 -14.97 1.06 -6.04
CA LEU A 161 -15.87 1.53 -7.10
C LEU A 161 -15.08 1.82 -8.39
N PRO A 162 -15.01 0.87 -9.35
CA PRO A 162 -14.41 1.11 -10.65
C PRO A 162 -15.34 1.97 -11.52
N LEU A 163 -14.84 3.13 -11.97
CA LEU A 163 -15.60 4.06 -12.82
C LEU A 163 -15.55 3.63 -14.29
N LEU A 164 -16.18 2.49 -14.60
CA LEU A 164 -16.18 1.89 -15.94
C LEU A 164 -16.72 2.84 -17.02
N SER A 165 -17.62 3.76 -16.66
CA SER A 165 -18.17 4.78 -17.56
C SER A 165 -17.16 5.86 -17.99
N ARG A 166 -15.97 5.93 -17.38
CA ARG A 166 -14.93 6.91 -17.67
C ARG A 166 -13.84 6.41 -18.61
N ILE A 167 -13.93 5.16 -19.06
CA ILE A 167 -12.92 4.55 -19.92
C ILE A 167 -13.13 4.98 -21.38
N PRO A 168 -12.18 5.70 -22.01
CA PRO A 168 -12.35 6.17 -23.38
C PRO A 168 -12.42 5.03 -24.40
N GLY A 169 -13.35 5.13 -25.36
CA GLY A 169 -13.44 4.18 -26.48
C GLY A 169 -13.81 2.75 -26.06
N VAL A 170 -14.50 2.60 -24.92
CA VAL A 170 -15.06 1.33 -24.44
C VAL A 170 -16.49 1.59 -23.95
N SER A 171 -17.42 0.77 -24.39
CA SER A 171 -18.79 0.74 -23.87
C SER A 171 -19.06 -0.59 -23.19
N PHE A 172 -19.92 -0.56 -22.18
CA PHE A 172 -20.33 -1.75 -21.42
C PHE A 172 -21.85 -1.88 -21.45
N THR A 173 -22.34 -3.12 -21.51
CA THR A 173 -23.73 -3.42 -21.17
C THR A 173 -23.91 -3.36 -19.65
N GLU A 174 -25.16 -3.22 -19.17
CA GLU A 174 -25.45 -3.23 -17.73
C GLU A 174 -24.95 -4.52 -17.05
N GLN A 175 -25.09 -5.66 -17.74
CA GLN A 175 -24.61 -6.94 -17.26
C GLN A 175 -23.07 -6.97 -17.13
N GLU A 176 -22.35 -6.46 -18.13
CA GLU A 176 -20.88 -6.37 -18.06
C GLU A 176 -20.43 -5.46 -16.91
N VAL A 177 -21.12 -4.35 -16.67
CA VAL A 177 -20.84 -3.45 -15.53
C VAL A 177 -21.02 -4.19 -14.21
N ALA A 178 -22.12 -4.92 -14.04
CA ALA A 178 -22.40 -5.68 -12.82
C ALA A 178 -21.35 -6.78 -12.59
N ASP A 179 -21.02 -7.55 -13.63
CA ASP A 179 -20.08 -8.67 -13.55
C ASP A 179 -18.65 -8.20 -13.29
N LEU A 180 -18.19 -7.16 -13.99
CA LEU A 180 -16.86 -6.58 -13.76
C LEU A 180 -16.75 -5.98 -12.37
N THR A 181 -17.74 -5.20 -11.93
CA THR A 181 -17.72 -4.58 -10.59
C THR A 181 -17.65 -5.67 -9.52
N LYS A 182 -18.48 -6.72 -9.64
CA LYS A 182 -18.46 -7.86 -8.73
C LYS A 182 -17.10 -8.57 -8.75
N ARG A 183 -16.51 -8.80 -9.93
CA ARG A 183 -15.19 -9.45 -10.04
C ARG A 183 -14.10 -8.60 -9.39
N ILE A 184 -14.10 -7.29 -9.63
CA ILE A 184 -13.12 -6.34 -9.08
C ILE A 184 -13.20 -6.29 -7.55
N GLN A 185 -14.41 -6.20 -6.99
CA GLN A 185 -14.62 -6.11 -5.55
C GLN A 185 -14.25 -7.38 -4.77
N ASN A 186 -14.13 -8.54 -5.45
CA ASN A 186 -13.86 -9.84 -4.84
C ASN A 186 -12.52 -10.46 -5.26
N ALA A 187 -11.69 -9.70 -6.00
CA ALA A 187 -10.41 -10.17 -6.53
C ALA A 187 -9.29 -10.18 -5.50
#